data_AF-A0A953RBL9-F1
#
_entry.id   AF-A0A953RBL9-F1
#
_cell.length_a   1.000
_cell.length_b   1.000
_cell.length_c   1.000
_cell.angle_alpha   90.00
_cell.angle_beta   90.00
_cell.angle_gamma   90.00
#
_symmetry.space_group_name_H-M   'P 1'
#
loop_
_entity.id
_entity.type
_entity.pdbx_description
1 polymer ?
#
loop_
_entity_poly.entity_id
_entity_poly.type
_entity_poly.pdbx_seq_one_letter_code
_entity_poly.pdbx_strand_id
1 'polypeptide(L)' 'MSLEQAILEAVRTLPAEKQQEILVHATRLRDEAARKKPFKSVKGLWDGLGISLSSADIEQNQREMWKNFPREDI' A
#
# COMPACT_ATOMS: atom_id res chain seq x y z
N MET A 1 -27.11 -29.22 2.89
CA MET A 1 -25.93 -28.90 3.71
C MET A 1 -25.64 -27.43 3.59
N SER A 2 -25.35 -26.73 4.70
CA SER A 2 -24.80 -25.38 4.62
C SER A 2 -23.29 -25.45 4.33
N LEU A 3 -22.75 -24.39 3.73
CA LEU A 3 -21.31 -24.28 3.48
C LEU A 3 -20.49 -24.39 4.78
N GLU A 4 -21.00 -23.79 5.86
CA GLU A 4 -20.40 -23.85 7.19
C GLU A 4 -20.28 -25.29 7.70
N GLN A 5 -21.34 -26.09 7.55
CA GLN A 5 -21.34 -27.50 7.94
C GLN A 5 -20.34 -28.32 7.12
N ALA A 6 -20.26 -28.09 5.80
CA ALA A 6 -19.31 -28.79 4.94
C ALA A 6 -17.85 -28.47 5.30
N ILE A 7 -17.56 -27.21 5.65
CA ILE A 7 -16.22 -26.80 6.11
C ILE A 7 -15.88 -27.47 7.44
N LEU A 8 -16.79 -27.47 8.42
CA LEU A 8 -16.55 -28.09 9.72
C LEU A 8 -16.27 -29.59 9.61
N GLU A 9 -17.04 -30.32 8.81
CA GLU A 9 -16.82 -31.74 8.59
C GLU A 9 -15.47 -32.01 7.91
N ALA A 10 -15.12 -31.23 6.88
CA ALA A 10 -13.82 -31.37 6.22
C ALA A 10 -12.64 -31.08 7.17
N VAL A 11 -12.73 -30.04 8.01
CA VAL A 11 -11.66 -29.70 8.97
C VAL A 11 -11.51 -30.78 10.04
N ARG A 12 -12.60 -31.36 10.53
CA ARG A 12 -12.57 -32.43 11.55
C ARG A 12 -11.88 -33.71 11.08
N THR A 13 -11.93 -34.01 9.78
CA THR A 13 -11.26 -35.19 9.21
C THR A 13 -9.74 -35.04 9.08
N LEU A 14 -9.21 -33.83 9.27
CA LEU A 14 -7.78 -33.56 9.10
C LEU A 14 -6.98 -33.76 10.40
N PRO A 15 -5.69 -34.11 10.31
CA PRO A 15 -4.76 -34.09 11.43
C PRO A 15 -4.64 -32.70 12.08
N ALA A 16 -4.24 -32.65 13.34
CA ALA A 16 -4.16 -31.42 14.13
C ALA A 16 -3.27 -30.35 13.47
N GLU A 17 -2.16 -30.74 12.84
CA GLU A 17 -1.26 -29.82 12.15
C GLU A 17 -1.95 -29.10 10.99
N LYS A 18 -2.79 -29.84 10.25
CA LYS A 18 -3.55 -29.30 9.11
C LYS A 18 -4.74 -28.47 9.55
N GLN A 19 -5.37 -28.80 10.67
CA GLN A 19 -6.38 -27.94 11.28
C GLN A 19 -5.80 -26.58 11.68
N GLN A 20 -4.57 -26.57 12.22
CA GLN A 20 -3.89 -25.35 12.60
C GLN A 20 -3.50 -24.49 11.38
N GLU A 21 -3.07 -25.12 10.29
CA GLU A 21 -2.81 -24.45 9.00
C GLU A 21 -4.08 -23.75 8.47
N ILE A 22 -5.23 -24.43 8.53
CA ILE A 22 -6.52 -23.84 8.13
C ILE A 22 -6.89 -22.64 9.00
N LEU A 23 -6.64 -22.72 10.31
CA LEU A 23 -6.91 -21.62 11.23
C LEU A 23 -6.06 -20.38 10.89
N VAL A 24 -4.78 -20.58 10.55
CA VAL A 24 -3.89 -19.50 10.07
C VAL A 24 -4.37 -18.92 8.74
N HIS A 25 -4.84 -19.76 7.82
CA HIS A 25 -5.40 -19.28 6.56
C HIS A 25 -6.68 -18.45 6.77
N ALA A 26 -7.56 -18.89 7.66
CA ALA A 26 -8.80 -18.20 7.97
C ALA A 26 -8.54 -16.83 8.61
N THR A 27 -7.58 -16.73 9.53
CA THR A 27 -7.19 -15.43 10.12
C THR A 27 -6.60 -14.49 9.06
N ARG A 28 -5.73 -14.97 8.17
CA ARG A 28 -5.20 -14.16 7.06
C ARG A 28 -6.34 -13.65 6.16
N LEU A 29 -7.28 -14.50 5.77
CA LEU A 29 -8.41 -14.10 4.92
C LEU A 29 -9.29 -13.04 5.60
N ARG A 30 -9.53 -13.17 6.91
CA ARG A 30 -10.25 -12.17 7.68
C ARG A 30 -9.52 -10.83 7.68
N ASP A 31 -8.21 -10.85 7.87
CA ASP A 31 -7.40 -9.63 7.93
C ASP A 31 -7.25 -8.97 6.54
N GLU A 32 -7.28 -9.76 5.46
CA GLU A 32 -7.36 -9.26 4.08
C GLU A 32 -8.73 -8.67 3.72
N ALA A 33 -9.80 -9.30 4.20
CA ALA A 33 -11.16 -8.80 4.04
C ALA A 33 -11.42 -7.53 4.88
N ALA A 34 -10.66 -7.31 5.94
CA ALA A 34 -10.68 -6.05 6.66
C ALA A 34 -10.23 -4.93 5.71
N ARG A 35 -11.09 -3.91 5.54
CA ARG A 35 -10.79 -2.77 4.67
C ARG A 35 -9.45 -2.16 5.08
N LYS A 36 -8.46 -2.26 4.19
CA LYS A 36 -7.16 -1.59 4.38
C LYS A 36 -7.43 -0.11 4.60
N LYS A 37 -6.94 0.44 5.72
CA LYS A 37 -6.99 1.88 5.94
C LYS A 37 -6.27 2.55 4.76
N PRO A 38 -6.87 3.55 4.10
CA PRO A 38 -6.19 4.25 3.03
C PRO A 38 -4.87 4.79 3.55
N PHE A 39 -3.82 4.71 2.73
CA PHE A 39 -2.55 5.34 3.05
C PHE A 39 -2.77 6.84 3.31
N LYS A 40 -2.05 7.40 4.28
CA LYS A 40 -2.07 8.86 4.49
C LYS A 40 -1.59 9.52 3.20
N SER A 41 -2.20 10.65 2.82
CA SER A 41 -1.81 11.39 1.62
C SER A 41 -0.32 11.72 1.65
N VAL A 42 0.37 11.63 0.51
CA VAL A 42 1.78 12.03 0.41
C VAL A 42 1.98 13.45 0.91
N LYS A 43 1.05 14.38 0.65
CA LYS A 43 1.07 15.74 1.20
C LYS A 43 1.27 15.78 2.72
N GLY A 44 0.61 14.90 3.46
CA GLY A 44 0.74 14.81 4.92
C GLY A 44 2.09 14.28 5.42
N LEU A 45 2.90 13.63 4.56
CA LEU A 45 4.27 13.24 4.90
C LEU A 45 5.24 14.44 4.90
N TRP A 46 4.89 15.50 4.17
CA TRP A 46 5.71 16.70 4.04
C TRP A 46 5.33 17.78 5.06
N ASP A 47 4.17 17.60 5.71
CA ASP A 47 3.69 18.47 6.78
C ASP A 47 4.62 18.37 7.99
N GLY A 48 5.21 19.51 8.41
CA GLY A 48 6.16 19.58 9.52
C GLY A 48 7.65 19.57 9.13
N LEU A 49 8.00 19.38 7.86
CA LEU A 49 9.41 19.49 7.40
C LEU A 49 9.90 20.94 7.28
N GLY A 50 9.01 21.92 7.48
CA GLY A 50 9.35 23.35 7.34
C GLY A 50 9.71 23.76 5.91
N ILE A 51 9.40 22.91 4.92
CA ILE A 51 9.70 23.16 3.51
C ILE A 51 8.62 24.10 2.95
N SER A 52 9.01 25.35 2.70
CA SER A 52 8.20 26.32 1.95
C SER A 52 8.85 26.52 0.58
N LEU A 53 8.31 25.84 -0.44
CA LEU A 53 8.73 26.04 -1.83
C LEU A 53 7.70 26.91 -2.54
N SER A 54 8.12 28.08 -3.02
CA SER A 54 7.29 28.88 -3.91
C SER A 54 7.40 28.37 -5.35
N SER A 55 6.39 28.68 -6.17
CA SER A 55 6.47 28.43 -7.61
C SER A 55 7.67 29.14 -8.24
N ALA A 56 8.00 30.35 -7.79
CA ALA A 56 9.16 31.11 -8.26
C ALA A 56 10.48 30.38 -7.98
N ASP A 57 10.62 29.76 -6.80
CA ASP A 57 11.84 28.99 -6.44
C ASP A 57 12.00 27.77 -7.35
N ILE A 58 10.90 27.08 -7.66
CA ILE A 58 10.89 25.91 -8.53
C ILE A 58 11.26 26.32 -9.97
N GLU A 59 10.63 27.37 -10.50
CA GLU A 59 10.91 27.86 -11.84
C GLU A 59 12.35 28.37 -11.99
N GLN A 60 12.87 29.06 -10.97
CA GLN A 60 14.25 29.51 -10.97
C GLN A 60 15.22 28.33 -10.97
N ASN A 61 14.96 27.31 -10.16
CA ASN A 61 15.78 26.10 -10.14
C ASN A 61 15.76 25.39 -11.50
N GLN A 62 14.59 25.25 -12.11
CA GLN A 62 14.46 24.68 -13.46
C GLN A 62 15.27 25.46 -14.50
N ARG A 63 15.18 26.80 -14.48
CA ARG A 63 15.96 27.65 -15.39
C ARG A 63 17.47 27.49 -15.20
N GLU A 64 17.94 27.48 -13.96
CA GLU A 64 19.38 27.29 -13.65
C GLU A 64 19.88 25.90 -14.07
N MET A 65 19.12 24.86 -13.74
CA MET A 65 19.45 23.47 -14.07
C MET A 65 19.54 23.23 -15.59
N TRP A 66 18.67 23.90 -16.36
CA TRP A 66 18.56 23.72 -17.82
C TRP A 66 19.24 24.84 -18.62
N LYS A 67 19.95 25.76 -17.95
CA LYS A 67 20.61 26.91 -18.57
C LYS A 67 21.61 26.51 -19.65
N ASN A 68 22.32 25.40 -19.43
CA ASN A 68 23.33 24.86 -20.34
C ASN A 68 22.82 23.63 -21.10
N PHE A 69 21.50 23.37 -21.08
CA PHE A 69 20.94 22.27 -21.83
C PHE A 69 21.11 22.58 -23.32
N PRO A 70 21.76 21.70 -24.11
CA PRO A 70 21.99 21.95 -25.52
C PRO A 70 20.64 22.14 -26.22
N ARG A 71 20.39 23.33 -26.75
CA ARG A 71 19.29 23.57 -27.66
C ARG A 71 19.90 23.48 -29.04
N GLU A 72 19.65 22.39 -29.74
CA GLU A 72 19.84 22.39 -31.18
C GLU A 72 18.88 23.46 -31.71
N ASP A 73 19.42 24.55 -32.24
CA ASP A 73 18.62 25.60 -32.86
C ASP A 73 17.77 24.95 -33.97
N ILE A 74 16.45 24.93 -33.77
CA ILE A 74 15.45 24.54 -34.78
C ILE A 74 15.28 25.70 -35.76
#